data_AF-D9WIE3-F1
#
_entry.id   AF-D9WIE3-F1
#
_cell.length_a   1.000
_cell.length_b   1.000
_cell.length_c   1.000
_cell.angle_alpha   90.00
_cell.angle_beta   90.00
_cell.angle_gamma   90.00
#
_symmetry.space_group_name_H-M   'P 1'
#
loop_
_entity.id
_entity.type
_entity.pdbx_description
1 polymer ?
#
loop_
_entity_poly.entity_id
_entity_poly.type
_entity_poly.pdbx_seq_one_letter_code
_entity_poly.pdbx_strand_id
1 'polypeptide(L)' 'MVYFSVENTDRTVAKLSAEGGTVLKPPFDMVAGRMALVQDPQGAPFAVIAPQPMSS' A
#
# COMPACT_ATOMS: atom_id res chain seq x y z
N MET A 1 9.80 -2.59 8.94
CA MET A 1 8.77 -2.74 7.90
C MET A 1 9.13 -1.83 6.75
N VAL A 2 9.15 -2.33 5.52
CA VAL A 2 9.52 -1.55 4.31
C VAL A 2 8.30 -0.79 3.78
N TYR A 3 8.52 0.41 3.26
CA TYR A 3 7.50 1.25 2.64
C TYR A 3 7.87 1.53 1.18
N PHE A 4 6.96 1.24 0.27
CA PHE A 4 7.10 1.57 -1.14
C PHE A 4 6.17 2.72 -1.51
N SER A 5 6.73 3.75 -2.13
CA SER A 5 5.94 4.81 -2.75
C SER A 5 5.34 4.29 -4.06
N VAL A 6 4.06 4.54 -4.28
CA VAL A 6 3.33 4.17 -5.49
C VAL A 6 2.49 5.34 -5.98
N GLU A 7 2.13 5.34 -7.26
CA GLU A 7 1.27 6.39 -7.82
C GLU A 7 -0.17 6.29 -7.28
N ASN A 8 -0.68 5.06 -7.09
CA ASN A 8 -2.03 4.81 -6.63
C ASN A 8 -2.09 3.55 -5.76
N THR A 9 -2.50 3.74 -4.51
CA THR A 9 -2.56 2.68 -3.49
C THR A 9 -3.64 1.64 -3.81
N ASP A 10 -4.86 2.05 -4.16
CA ASP A 10 -5.96 1.11 -4.45
C ASP A 10 -5.64 0.24 -5.67
N ARG A 11 -5.08 0.85 -6.73
CA ARG A 11 -4.66 0.11 -7.93
C ARG A 11 -3.55 -0.88 -7.62
N THR A 12 -2.57 -0.48 -6.82
CA THR A 12 -1.48 -1.37 -6.40
C THR A 12 -2.00 -2.53 -5.57
N VAL A 13 -2.88 -2.27 -4.60
CA VAL A 13 -3.49 -3.32 -3.77
C VAL A 13 -4.33 -4.27 -4.60
N ALA A 14 -5.16 -3.76 -5.52
CA ALA A 14 -5.95 -4.60 -6.41
C ALA A 14 -5.09 -5.52 -7.27
N LYS A 15 -3.99 -4.99 -7.83
CA LYS A 15 -3.01 -5.78 -8.59
C LYS A 15 -2.35 -6.85 -7.72
N LEU A 16 -1.88 -6.48 -6.54
CA LEU A 16 -1.25 -7.40 -5.60
C LEU A 16 -2.19 -8.56 -5.22
N SER A 17 -3.45 -8.27 -4.92
CA SER A 17 -4.45 -9.30 -4.64
C SER A 17 -4.69 -10.22 -5.83
N ALA A 18 -4.74 -9.68 -7.05
CA ALA A 18 -4.87 -10.49 -8.27
C ALA A 18 -3.66 -11.41 -8.52
N GLU A 19 -2.48 -11.03 -8.01
CA GLU A 19 -1.22 -11.80 -8.11
C GLU A 19 -0.97 -12.72 -6.90
N GLY A 20 -1.97 -12.90 -6.02
CA GLY A 20 -1.92 -13.83 -4.89
C GLY A 20 -1.35 -13.24 -3.59
N GLY A 21 -1.14 -11.93 -3.53
CA GLY A 21 -0.79 -11.24 -2.29
C GLY A 21 -1.99 -11.03 -1.38
N THR A 22 -1.72 -10.82 -0.09
CA THR A 22 -2.75 -10.63 0.94
C THR A 22 -2.85 -9.18 1.39
N VAL A 23 -4.07 -8.69 1.58
CA VAL A 23 -4.32 -7.37 2.17
C VAL A 23 -4.44 -7.52 3.69
N LEU A 24 -3.44 -7.02 4.42
CA LEU A 24 -3.43 -7.05 5.88
C LEU A 24 -4.24 -5.89 6.47
N LYS A 25 -4.14 -4.72 5.84
CA LYS A 25 -4.95 -3.54 6.13
C LYS A 25 -5.36 -2.89 4.80
N PRO A 26 -6.68 -2.82 4.49
CA PRO A 26 -7.17 -2.18 3.27
C PRO A 26 -6.70 -0.73 3.14
N PRO A 27 -6.67 -0.16 1.91
CA PRO A 27 -6.32 1.23 1.69
C PRO A 27 -7.09 2.20 2.60
N PHE A 28 -6.36 3.12 3.23
CA PHE A 28 -6.91 4.13 4.12
C PHE A 28 -6.17 5.46 3.98
N ASP A 29 -6.88 6.55 4.24
CA ASP A 29 -6.34 7.91 4.11
C ASP A 29 -5.61 8.36 5.38
N MET A 30 -4.54 9.13 5.18
CA MET A 30 -3.74 9.76 6.22
C MET A 30 -3.27 11.14 5.74
N VAL A 31 -2.75 11.96 6.65
CA VAL A 31 -2.14 13.26 6.31
C VAL A 31 -1.01 13.10 5.28
N ALA A 32 -0.22 12.03 5.37
CA ALA A 32 0.89 11.76 4.44
C ALA A 32 0.45 11.22 3.07
N GLY A 33 -0.83 10.89 2.88
CA GLY A 33 -1.37 10.29 1.65
C GLY A 33 -2.20 9.04 1.93
N ARG A 34 -2.42 8.22 0.89
CA ARG A 34 -3.23 7.00 0.99
C ARG A 34 -2.35 5.78 1.14
N MET A 35 -2.54 4.94 2.17
CA MET A 35 -1.65 3.81 2.48
C MET A 35 -2.42 2.49 2.66
N ALA A 36 -1.75 1.37 2.43
CA ALA A 36 -2.21 0.03 2.79
C ALA A 36 -1.07 -0.81 3.39
N LEU A 37 -1.42 -1.82 4.19
CA LEU A 37 -0.48 -2.87 4.59
C LEU A 37 -0.84 -4.14 3.85
N VAL A 38 0.15 -4.76 3.25
CA VAL A 38 0.00 -5.93 2.38
C VAL A 38 1.09 -6.96 2.70
N GLN A 39 0.90 -8.16 2.19
CA GLN A 39 1.85 -9.25 2.29
C GLN A 39 2.01 -9.88 0.91
N ASP A 40 3.24 -10.14 0.49
CA ASP A 40 3.49 -10.85 -0.77
C ASP A 40 3.06 -12.34 -0.66
N PRO A 41 3.01 -13.07 -1.79
CA PRO A 41 2.67 -14.50 -1.77
C PRO A 41 3.65 -15.38 -0.96
N GLN A 42 4.85 -14.89 -0.65
CA GLN A 42 5.86 -15.60 0.16
C GLN A 42 5.72 -15.31 1.66
N GLY A 43 4.78 -14.46 2.05
CA GLY A 43 4.52 -14.15 3.44
C GLY A 43 5.22 -12.90 3.96
N ALA A 44 5.94 -12.14 3.13
CA ALA A 44 6.67 -10.96 3.59
C ALA A 44 5.73 -9.74 3.68
N PRO A 45 5.56 -9.12 4.87
CA PRO A 45 4.74 -7.93 5.02
C PRO A 45 5.47 -6.67 4.56
N PHE A 46 4.75 -5.75 3.92
CA PHE A 46 5.22 -4.42 3.55
C PHE A 46 4.07 -3.42 3.44
N ALA A 47 4.40 -2.13 3.40
CA ALA A 47 3.44 -1.07 3.20
C ALA A 47 3.61 -0.41 1.83
N VAL A 48 2.50 0.01 1.23
CA VAL A 48 2.47 0.85 0.02
C VAL A 48 1.77 2.14 0.36
N ILE A 49 2.30 3.26 -0.11
CA ILE A 49 1.73 4.59 0.10
C ILE A 49 1.76 5.38 -1.20
N ALA A 50 0.66 6.04 -1.53
CA ALA A 50 0.62 7.12 -2.50
C ALA A 50 0.78 8.43 -1.73
N PRO A 51 2.00 8.96 -1.61
CA PRO A 51 2.27 10.12 -0.79
C PRO A 51 1.63 11.35 -1.42
N GLN A 52 1.00 12.18 -0.60
CA GLN A 52 0.64 13.53 -1.00
C GLN A 52 1.66 14.49 -0.39
N PRO A 53 2.10 15.53 -1.13
CA PRO A 53 2.95 16.55 -0.54
C PRO A 53 2.24 17.13 0.67
N MET A 54 2.93 17.14 1.81
CA MET A 54 2.47 17.92 2.95
C MET A 54 2.51 19.39 2.53
N SER A 55 1.35 19.99 2.35
CA SER A 55 1.25 21.44 2.19
C SER A 55 1.72 22.09 3.49
N SER A 56 2.92 22.67 3.46
CA SER A 56 3.48 23.54 4.51
C SER A 56 2.67 24.82 4.69
#